data_AF-A0A970N618-F1
#
_entry.id   AF-A0A970N618-F1
#
_cell.length_a   1.000
_cell.length_b   1.000
_cell.length_c   1.000
_cell.angle_alpha   90.00
_cell.angle_beta   90.00
_cell.angle_gamma   90.00
#
_symmetry.space_group_name_H-M   'P 1'
#
loop_
_entity.id
_entity.type
_entity.pdbx_description
1 polymer ?
#
loop_
_entity_poly.entity_id
_entity_poly.type
_entity_poly.pdbx_seq_one_letter_code
_entity_poly.pdbx_strand_id
1 'polypeptide(L)'
;MKKHVTKATIFAVDQLSDKYPVCCLEQIYYEDDTFEYIFKPNYSVISLLASEVFQGIPGLNLELRKERYVRKDRIPTFIYERTPQKNREDLWELLEEVGMDTFNHLEWLIRTDKTYTGDHLIAEAYQKPRVHRSPAAAHCGDRFILKDIKSISTDNYALIKFLHDVTIQGATLEADDFTIDDDNRKTIFALIHPLYENEIMKRKATQKIGINKAKKAGKYTGRKKIHVSIPLLHEVIQRRDRGELTLEEAMNELGIQSKSTFYRRVREFKEKHSME
;
A
#
# COMPACT_ATOMS: atom_id res chain seq x y z
N MET A 1 20.12 -16.61 -23.75
CA MET A 1 20.26 -15.70 -22.60
C MET A 1 18.96 -15.65 -21.85
N LYS A 2 18.79 -16.52 -20.85
CA LYS A 2 17.70 -16.40 -19.88
C LYS A 2 18.08 -15.26 -18.95
N LYS A 3 17.28 -14.19 -18.96
CA LYS A 3 17.43 -13.07 -18.03
C LYS A 3 16.28 -13.17 -17.04
N HIS A 4 16.58 -13.15 -15.75
CA HIS A 4 15.52 -12.97 -14.76
C HIS A 4 15.28 -11.46 -14.60
N VAL A 5 14.03 -11.04 -14.85
CA VAL A 5 13.67 -9.62 -14.81
C VAL A 5 12.59 -9.42 -13.75
N THR A 6 12.93 -8.69 -12.71
CA THR A 6 11.99 -8.22 -11.69
C THR A 6 11.66 -6.76 -12.00
N LYS A 7 10.38 -6.40 -11.95
CA LYS A 7 9.93 -5.04 -12.24
C LYS A 7 9.07 -4.50 -11.10
N ALA A 8 9.33 -3.27 -10.72
CA ALA A 8 8.55 -2.52 -9.75
C ALA A 8 8.17 -1.14 -10.31
N THR A 9 7.15 -0.55 -9.72
CA THR A 9 6.85 0.87 -9.87
C THR A 9 7.11 1.55 -8.54
N ILE A 10 7.94 2.58 -8.55
CA ILE A 10 8.18 3.45 -7.41
C ILE A 10 7.08 4.50 -7.41
N PHE A 11 6.34 4.58 -6.30
CA PHE A 11 5.32 5.57 -6.08
C PHE A 11 5.76 6.57 -5.03
N ALA A 12 5.50 7.86 -5.27
CA ALA A 12 5.42 8.85 -4.21
C ALA A 12 4.00 8.85 -3.65
N VAL A 13 3.87 8.95 -2.33
CA VAL A 13 2.58 8.92 -1.63
C VAL A 13 2.32 10.26 -0.95
N ASP A 14 1.17 10.86 -1.21
CA ASP A 14 0.79 12.13 -0.58
C ASP A 14 -0.02 11.94 0.73
N GLN A 15 -0.45 13.05 1.32
CA GLN A 15 -1.22 13.08 2.56
C GLN A 15 -2.65 12.52 2.42
N LEU A 16 -3.18 12.45 1.19
CA LEU A 16 -4.46 11.84 0.87
C LEU A 16 -4.34 10.33 0.61
N SER A 17 -3.11 9.79 0.69
CA SER A 17 -2.76 8.41 0.32
C SER A 17 -2.90 8.14 -1.18
N ASP A 18 -2.88 9.19 -2.01
CA ASP A 18 -2.80 9.03 -3.45
C ASP A 18 -1.37 8.65 -3.84
N LYS A 19 -1.26 7.75 -4.82
CA LYS A 19 0.02 7.16 -5.26
C LYS A 19 0.38 7.67 -6.65
N TYR A 20 1.55 8.28 -6.77
CA TYR A 20 2.05 8.86 -8.02
C TYR A 20 3.20 8.02 -8.56
N PRO A 21 3.06 7.29 -9.69
CA PRO A 21 4.10 6.45 -10.24
C PRO A 21 5.23 7.31 -10.83
N VAL A 22 6.22 7.61 -9.99
CA VAL A 22 7.33 8.51 -10.33
C VAL A 22 8.43 7.80 -11.12
N CYS A 23 8.55 6.47 -11.03
CA CYS A 23 9.58 5.74 -11.76
C CYS A 23 9.24 4.25 -11.94
N CYS A 24 9.46 3.72 -13.13
CA CYS A 24 9.52 2.27 -13.35
C CYS A 24 10.95 1.80 -13.03
N LEU A 25 11.09 0.77 -12.20
CA LEU A 25 12.36 0.17 -11.83
C LEU A 25 12.41 -1.26 -12.34
N GLU A 26 13.42 -1.56 -13.14
CA GLU A 26 13.71 -2.91 -13.63
C GLU A 26 15.03 -3.39 -13.04
N GLN A 27 15.03 -4.60 -12.49
CA GLN A 27 16.23 -5.33 -12.13
C GLN A 27 16.41 -6.49 -13.11
N ILE A 28 17.60 -6.59 -13.68
CA ILE A 28 17.95 -7.64 -14.64
C ILE A 28 19.12 -8.42 -14.06
N TYR A 29 18.92 -9.72 -13.86
CA TYR A 29 19.96 -10.67 -13.52
C TYR A 29 20.38 -11.47 -14.75
N TYR A 30 21.68 -11.60 -14.92
CA TYR A 30 22.33 -12.33 -16.01
C TYR A 30 22.84 -13.70 -15.53
N GLU A 31 23.17 -14.59 -16.46
CA GLU A 31 23.67 -15.95 -16.15
C GLU A 31 25.10 -15.96 -15.61
N ASP A 32 25.86 -14.86 -15.78
CA ASP A 32 27.23 -14.67 -15.29
C ASP A 32 27.28 -14.03 -13.90
N ASP A 33 26.18 -14.11 -13.15
CA ASP A 33 25.98 -13.48 -11.84
C ASP A 33 26.09 -11.94 -11.82
N THR A 34 26.20 -11.29 -12.99
CA THR A 34 26.09 -9.83 -13.09
C THR A 34 24.64 -9.38 -13.02
N PHE A 35 24.44 -8.13 -12.61
CA PHE A 35 23.10 -7.56 -12.53
C PHE A 35 23.09 -6.06 -12.82
N GLU A 36 21.96 -5.57 -13.31
CA GLU A 36 21.75 -4.14 -13.46
C GLU A 36 20.38 -3.69 -13.00
N TYR A 37 20.33 -2.46 -12.50
CA TYR A 37 19.09 -1.74 -12.23
C TYR A 37 18.91 -0.62 -13.24
N ILE A 38 17.70 -0.53 -13.79
CA ILE A 38 17.30 0.48 -14.77
C ILE A 38 16.12 1.25 -14.19
N PHE A 39 16.35 2.51 -13.87
CA PHE A 39 15.31 3.45 -13.45
C PHE A 39 14.82 4.23 -14.68
N LYS A 40 13.51 4.24 -14.92
CA LYS A 40 12.84 5.00 -15.98
C LYS A 40 11.87 5.98 -15.31
N PRO A 41 12.31 7.23 -15.03
CA PRO A 41 11.47 8.22 -14.37
C PRO A 41 10.29 8.64 -15.24
N ASN A 42 9.13 8.83 -14.62
CA ASN A 42 7.94 9.39 -15.27
C ASN A 42 7.90 10.90 -15.03
N TYR A 43 8.54 11.67 -15.92
CA TYR A 43 8.61 13.13 -15.75
C TYR A 43 7.26 13.83 -15.84
N SER A 44 6.30 13.27 -16.60
CA SER A 44 4.95 13.83 -16.69
C SER A 44 4.28 13.83 -15.31
N VAL A 45 4.36 12.71 -14.59
CA VAL A 45 3.83 12.57 -13.22
C VAL A 45 4.68 13.30 -12.19
N ILE A 46 6.01 13.20 -12.24
CA ILE A 46 6.92 13.90 -11.32
C ILE A 46 6.64 15.41 -11.31
N SER A 47 6.34 15.99 -12.48
CA SER A 47 6.09 17.43 -12.62
C SER A 47 4.82 17.94 -11.93
N LEU A 48 3.94 17.03 -11.50
CA LEU A 48 2.70 17.34 -10.76
C LEU A 48 2.96 17.52 -9.26
N LEU A 49 4.06 16.94 -8.77
CA LEU A 49 4.32 16.80 -7.34
C LEU A 49 4.99 18.05 -6.76
N ALA A 50 4.53 18.45 -5.58
CA ALA A 50 5.20 19.45 -4.77
C ALA A 50 6.43 18.85 -4.06
N SER A 51 7.40 19.69 -3.72
CA SER A 51 8.67 19.25 -3.11
C SER A 51 8.50 18.62 -1.73
N GLU A 52 7.39 18.90 -1.04
CA GLU A 52 7.01 18.28 0.22
C GLU A 52 6.64 16.80 0.04
N VAL A 53 6.10 16.42 -1.13
CA VAL A 53 5.71 15.04 -1.44
C VAL A 53 6.85 14.27 -2.10
N PHE A 54 7.61 14.93 -2.99
CA PHE A 54 8.67 14.29 -3.75
C PHE A 54 9.92 15.17 -3.87
N GLN A 55 11.02 14.71 -3.26
CA GLN A 55 12.32 15.37 -3.30
C GLN A 55 13.30 14.75 -4.31
N GLY A 56 12.92 13.64 -4.94
CA GLY A 56 13.75 12.88 -5.86
C GLY A 56 13.88 11.41 -5.44
N ILE A 57 14.66 10.64 -6.20
CA ILE A 57 14.99 9.25 -5.88
C ILE A 57 16.45 9.20 -5.41
N PRO A 58 16.74 8.70 -4.20
CA PRO A 58 18.09 8.59 -3.65
C PRO A 58 19.09 7.98 -4.64
N GLY A 59 20.20 8.69 -4.87
CA GLY A 59 21.28 8.28 -5.78
C GLY A 59 21.03 8.55 -7.27
N LEU A 60 19.95 9.26 -7.63
CA LEU A 60 19.67 9.73 -8.99
C LEU A 60 19.66 11.28 -9.06
N ASN A 61 20.36 11.85 -10.04
CA ASN A 61 20.18 13.27 -10.39
C ASN A 61 19.10 13.38 -11.47
N LEU A 62 17.86 13.67 -11.05
CA LEU A 62 16.69 13.79 -11.94
C LEU A 62 16.65 15.12 -12.73
N GLU A 63 17.45 16.12 -12.38
CA GLU A 63 17.55 17.40 -13.11
C GLU A 63 18.06 17.21 -14.53
N LEU A 64 18.88 16.17 -14.75
CA LEU A 64 19.40 15.79 -16.06
C LEU A 64 18.32 15.30 -17.03
N ARG A 65 17.09 15.04 -16.57
CA ARG A 65 15.94 14.58 -17.37
C ARG A 65 16.25 13.41 -18.31
N LYS A 66 17.03 12.43 -17.85
CA LYS A 66 17.38 11.27 -18.66
C LYS A 66 16.20 10.31 -18.75
N GLU A 67 15.98 9.75 -19.94
CA GLU A 67 14.99 8.69 -20.15
C GLU A 67 15.23 7.47 -19.24
N ARG A 68 16.50 7.13 -18.99
CA ARG A 68 16.89 6.03 -18.11
C ARG A 68 18.17 6.29 -17.32
N TYR A 69 18.22 5.77 -16.10
CA TYR A 69 19.41 5.73 -15.25
C TYR A 69 19.79 4.28 -14.98
N VAL A 70 20.97 3.89 -15.42
CA VAL A 70 21.47 2.52 -15.29
C VAL A 70 22.48 2.44 -14.15
N ARG A 71 22.42 1.36 -13.37
CA ARG A 71 23.36 1.01 -12.30
C ARG A 71 23.78 -0.44 -12.53
N LYS A 72 25.02 -0.65 -12.97
CA LYS A 72 25.58 -1.98 -13.23
C LYS A 72 26.35 -2.46 -12.01
N ASP A 73 26.13 -3.71 -11.64
CA ASP A 73 26.85 -4.48 -10.62
C ASP A 73 27.00 -3.76 -9.28
N ARG A 74 26.01 -2.91 -8.95
CA ARG A 74 25.95 -2.20 -7.68
C ARG A 74 24.50 -1.99 -7.25
N ILE A 75 24.26 -2.17 -5.96
CA ILE A 75 22.95 -1.91 -5.36
C ILE A 75 22.74 -0.38 -5.32
N PRO A 76 21.66 0.16 -5.93
CA PRO A 76 21.35 1.57 -5.87
C PRO A 76 21.02 2.01 -4.43
N THR A 77 21.37 3.26 -4.07
CA THR A 77 21.09 3.84 -2.75
C THR A 77 19.63 3.65 -2.31
N PHE A 78 18.68 3.95 -3.21
CA PHE A 78 17.25 3.74 -2.97
C PHE A 78 16.92 2.32 -2.46
N ILE A 79 17.52 1.29 -3.07
CA ILE A 79 17.31 -0.11 -2.69
C ILE A 79 18.04 -0.42 -1.38
N TYR A 80 19.32 -0.08 -1.29
CA TYR A 80 20.17 -0.40 -0.15
C TYR A 80 19.59 0.08 1.19
N GLU A 81 19.00 1.27 1.21
CA GLU A 81 18.41 1.89 2.42
C GLU A 81 17.08 1.25 2.84
N ARG A 82 16.45 0.45 1.97
CA ARG A 82 15.07 -0.07 2.14
C ARG A 82 15.01 -1.58 2.30
N THR A 83 16.14 -2.25 2.15
CA THR A 83 16.22 -3.71 2.19
C THR A 83 17.11 -4.18 3.35
N PRO A 84 16.79 -5.32 3.99
CA PRO A 84 17.67 -5.96 4.95
C PRO A 84 19.08 -6.19 4.38
N GLN A 85 20.09 -6.12 5.25
CA GLN A 85 21.45 -6.47 4.88
C GLN A 85 21.63 -7.98 4.86
N LYS A 86 22.47 -8.50 3.95
CA LYS A 86 22.73 -9.94 3.82
C LYS A 86 23.28 -10.59 5.09
N ASN A 87 23.97 -9.82 5.94
CA ASN A 87 24.64 -10.32 7.13
C ASN A 87 23.75 -10.27 8.39
N ARG A 88 22.46 -9.94 8.24
CA ARG A 88 21.51 -9.84 9.35
C ARG A 88 21.14 -11.25 9.85
N GLU A 89 21.15 -11.46 11.17
CA GLU A 89 20.90 -12.78 11.79
C GLU A 89 19.47 -13.29 11.52
N ASP A 90 18.47 -12.43 11.62
CA ASP A 90 17.04 -12.73 11.40
C ASP A 90 16.60 -12.60 9.93
N LEU A 91 17.54 -12.58 8.97
CA LEU A 91 17.20 -12.40 7.55
C LEU A 91 16.24 -13.48 7.04
N TRP A 92 16.47 -14.75 7.38
CA TRP A 92 15.65 -15.85 6.88
C TRP A 92 14.22 -15.84 7.44
N GLU A 93 14.06 -15.46 8.71
CA GLU A 93 12.73 -15.28 9.33
C GLU A 93 11.94 -14.17 8.62
N LEU A 94 12.61 -13.07 8.30
CA LEU A 94 12.03 -11.98 7.53
C LEU A 94 11.59 -12.43 6.13
N LEU A 95 12.41 -13.21 5.44
CA LEU A 95 12.10 -13.73 4.11
C LEU A 95 10.92 -14.71 4.15
N GLU A 96 10.86 -15.56 5.17
CA GLU A 96 9.73 -16.47 5.40
C GLU A 96 8.42 -15.70 5.66
N GLU A 97 8.46 -14.60 6.44
CA GLU A 97 7.30 -13.72 6.69
C GLU A 97 6.65 -13.21 5.39
N VAL A 98 7.46 -12.96 4.35
CA VAL A 98 7.01 -12.48 3.04
C VAL A 98 6.96 -13.57 1.95
N GLY A 99 7.15 -14.84 2.34
CA GLY A 99 7.09 -16.00 1.45
C GLY A 99 8.16 -16.01 0.36
N MET A 100 9.40 -15.63 0.69
CA MET A 100 10.54 -15.62 -0.22
C MET A 100 11.56 -16.70 0.14
N ASP A 101 11.82 -17.62 -0.79
CA ASP A 101 12.83 -18.68 -0.61
C ASP A 101 14.26 -18.22 -0.96
N THR A 102 14.37 -17.09 -1.68
CA THR A 102 15.65 -16.51 -2.11
C THR A 102 15.66 -15.01 -1.90
N PHE A 103 16.79 -14.46 -1.43
CA PHE A 103 16.88 -13.02 -1.20
C PHE A 103 17.11 -12.23 -2.50
N ASN A 104 16.04 -11.61 -3.00
CA ASN A 104 16.10 -10.58 -4.03
C ASN A 104 15.67 -9.24 -3.42
N HIS A 105 16.55 -8.24 -3.49
CA HIS A 105 16.32 -6.91 -2.90
C HIS A 105 15.07 -6.20 -3.45
N LEU A 106 14.81 -6.29 -4.76
CA LEU A 106 13.65 -5.63 -5.37
C LEU A 106 12.35 -6.39 -5.04
N GLU A 107 12.38 -7.71 -5.07
CA GLU A 107 11.24 -8.55 -4.70
C GLU A 107 10.85 -8.35 -3.23
N TRP A 108 11.84 -8.21 -2.34
CA TRP A 108 11.61 -7.87 -0.94
C TRP A 108 10.76 -6.60 -0.79
N LEU A 109 11.11 -5.54 -1.52
CA LEU A 109 10.39 -4.27 -1.48
C LEU A 109 8.95 -4.38 -2.00
N ILE A 110 8.72 -5.24 -3.00
CA ILE A 110 7.39 -5.46 -3.57
C ILE A 110 6.48 -6.22 -2.59
N ARG A 111 7.04 -7.12 -1.79
CA ARG A 111 6.27 -8.04 -0.93
C ARG A 111 6.07 -7.55 0.50
N THR A 112 6.86 -6.59 0.95
CA THR A 112 6.78 -6.07 2.31
C THR A 112 5.94 -4.79 2.38
N ASP A 113 5.30 -4.57 3.53
CA ASP A 113 4.63 -3.31 3.88
C ASP A 113 5.57 -2.33 4.62
N LYS A 114 6.82 -2.74 4.85
CA LYS A 114 7.82 -1.90 5.54
C LYS A 114 8.17 -0.68 4.69
N THR A 115 8.11 0.49 5.32
CA THR A 115 8.41 1.78 4.69
C THR A 115 9.68 2.38 5.27
N TYR A 116 10.35 3.20 4.45
CA TYR A 116 11.50 3.99 4.87
C TYR A 116 11.04 5.33 5.43
N THR A 117 11.58 5.74 6.56
CA THR A 117 11.10 6.93 7.29
C THR A 117 11.61 8.26 6.71
N GLY A 118 12.63 8.23 5.86
CA GLY A 118 13.25 9.45 5.33
C GLY A 118 12.55 10.08 4.12
N ASP A 119 11.58 9.39 3.51
CA ASP A 119 10.74 9.93 2.44
C ASP A 119 9.38 9.22 2.35
N HIS A 120 8.56 9.62 1.38
CA HIS A 120 7.23 9.07 1.13
C HIS A 120 7.20 8.16 -0.11
N LEU A 121 8.30 7.44 -0.37
CA LEU A 121 8.40 6.52 -1.50
C LEU A 121 8.10 5.09 -1.09
N ILE A 122 7.29 4.41 -1.90
CA ILE A 122 7.04 2.97 -1.82
C ILE A 122 7.34 2.31 -3.17
N ALA A 123 7.58 1.01 -3.17
CA ALA A 123 7.73 0.22 -4.39
C ALA A 123 6.65 -0.87 -4.41
N GLU A 124 5.94 -0.98 -5.53
CA GLU A 124 4.95 -2.04 -5.72
C GLU A 124 5.24 -2.81 -7.00
N ALA A 125 4.64 -3.99 -7.12
CA ALA A 125 4.76 -4.82 -8.31
C ALA A 125 4.39 -4.01 -9.57
N TYR A 126 5.24 -4.10 -10.59
CA TYR A 126 4.93 -3.46 -11.86
C TYR A 126 3.67 -4.08 -12.49
N GLN A 127 2.75 -3.21 -12.90
CA GLN A 127 1.57 -3.60 -13.64
C GLN A 127 1.76 -3.28 -15.12
N LYS A 128 1.53 -4.28 -15.98
CA LYS A 128 1.62 -4.08 -17.42
C LYS A 128 0.48 -3.17 -17.89
N PRO A 129 0.78 -2.08 -18.62
CA PRO A 129 -0.22 -1.20 -19.22
C PRO A 129 -1.25 -1.94 -20.06
N ARG A 130 -2.51 -1.49 -19.96
CA ARG A 130 -3.66 -2.06 -20.67
C ARG A 130 -4.45 -0.98 -21.39
N VAL A 131 -5.21 -1.42 -22.37
CA VAL A 131 -6.20 -0.58 -23.05
C VAL A 131 -7.57 -0.92 -22.49
N HIS A 132 -8.26 0.09 -21.98
CA HIS A 132 -9.61 -0.02 -21.43
C HIS A 132 -10.61 0.67 -22.35
N ARG A 133 -11.77 0.05 -22.56
CA ARG A 133 -12.90 0.62 -23.32
C ARG A 133 -14.06 1.03 -22.41
N SER A 134 -13.81 1.01 -21.11
CA SER A 134 -14.76 1.36 -20.05
C SER A 134 -13.97 1.91 -18.85
N PRO A 135 -14.61 2.70 -17.97
CA PRO A 135 -13.97 3.14 -16.73
C PRO A 135 -13.50 1.95 -15.89
N ALA A 136 -12.27 2.03 -15.41
CA ALA A 136 -11.62 1.03 -14.55
C ALA A 136 -10.57 1.71 -13.67
N ALA A 137 -10.00 0.98 -12.71
CA ALA A 137 -8.87 1.47 -11.92
C ALA A 137 -7.69 1.78 -12.84
N ALA A 138 -7.21 3.03 -12.80
CA ALA A 138 -6.09 3.48 -13.61
C ALA A 138 -4.76 2.97 -13.04
N HIS A 139 -3.88 2.52 -13.91
CA HIS A 139 -2.49 2.19 -13.58
C HIS A 139 -1.53 2.92 -14.51
N CYS A 140 -0.26 2.98 -14.12
CA CYS A 140 0.78 3.65 -14.89
C CYS A 140 0.83 3.17 -16.34
N GLY A 141 0.66 4.10 -17.27
CA GLY A 141 0.71 3.85 -18.71
C GLY A 141 -0.56 3.24 -19.32
N ASP A 142 -1.61 2.98 -18.54
CA ASP A 142 -2.90 2.53 -19.08
C ASP A 142 -3.46 3.55 -20.09
N ARG A 143 -4.25 3.05 -21.05
CA ARG A 143 -4.95 3.87 -22.03
C ARG A 143 -6.45 3.62 -21.99
N PHE A 144 -7.22 4.66 -21.76
CA PHE A 144 -8.68 4.64 -21.77
C PHE A 144 -9.17 5.22 -23.08
N ILE A 145 -9.92 4.43 -23.86
CA ILE A 145 -10.56 4.88 -25.10
C ILE A 145 -12.07 4.85 -24.85
N LEU A 146 -12.64 6.01 -24.61
CA LEU A 146 -14.04 6.18 -24.21
C LEU A 146 -14.78 7.02 -25.25
N LYS A 147 -16.11 7.03 -25.19
CA LYS A 147 -16.91 7.81 -26.14
C LYS A 147 -16.88 9.30 -25.80
N ASP A 148 -17.33 9.65 -24.60
CA ASP A 148 -17.39 11.02 -24.11
C ASP A 148 -17.22 11.07 -22.59
N ILE A 149 -16.86 12.22 -22.01
CA ILE A 149 -16.71 12.39 -20.56
C ILE A 149 -17.99 12.02 -19.81
N LYS A 150 -19.15 12.40 -20.36
CA LYS A 150 -20.45 12.23 -19.69
C LYS A 150 -20.82 10.76 -19.52
N SER A 151 -20.30 9.89 -20.40
CA SER A 151 -20.53 8.45 -20.37
C SER A 151 -19.72 7.71 -19.30
N ILE A 152 -18.72 8.36 -18.70
CA ILE A 152 -17.85 7.77 -17.67
C ILE A 152 -18.65 7.46 -16.39
N SER A 153 -19.39 8.44 -15.90
CA SER A 153 -20.23 8.27 -14.71
C SER A 153 -21.29 9.36 -14.59
N THR A 154 -22.44 8.99 -14.04
CA THR A 154 -23.50 9.93 -13.65
C THR A 154 -23.27 10.53 -12.26
N ASP A 155 -22.37 9.96 -11.45
CA ASP A 155 -21.97 10.50 -10.15
C ASP A 155 -20.77 11.43 -10.33
N ASN A 156 -20.94 12.70 -9.95
CA ASN A 156 -19.91 13.73 -10.09
C ASN A 156 -18.61 13.34 -9.37
N TYR A 157 -18.71 12.73 -8.20
CA TYR A 157 -17.52 12.29 -7.48
C TYR A 157 -16.80 11.16 -8.21
N ALA A 158 -17.53 10.13 -8.65
CA ALA A 158 -16.94 9.04 -9.40
C ALA A 158 -16.26 9.54 -10.70
N LEU A 159 -16.86 10.53 -11.37
CA LEU A 159 -16.25 11.18 -12.53
C LEU A 159 -14.95 11.93 -12.16
N ILE A 160 -15.00 12.83 -11.17
CA ILE A 160 -13.83 13.60 -10.71
C ILE A 160 -12.72 12.66 -10.26
N LYS A 161 -13.08 11.62 -9.48
CA LYS A 161 -12.13 10.62 -9.01
C LYS A 161 -11.48 9.88 -10.18
N PHE A 162 -12.26 9.43 -11.16
CA PHE A 162 -11.70 8.73 -12.32
C PHE A 162 -10.73 9.63 -13.12
N LEU A 163 -11.11 10.87 -13.39
CA LEU A 163 -10.24 11.81 -14.10
C LEU A 163 -8.98 12.15 -13.29
N HIS A 164 -9.12 12.30 -11.98
CA HIS A 164 -8.00 12.48 -11.05
C HIS A 164 -7.06 11.27 -11.07
N ASP A 165 -7.59 10.06 -10.89
CA ASP A 165 -6.85 8.79 -10.93
C ASP A 165 -6.09 8.64 -12.26
N VAL A 166 -6.73 8.86 -13.41
CA VAL A 166 -6.06 8.83 -14.73
C VAL A 166 -4.92 9.84 -14.81
N THR A 167 -5.14 11.04 -14.27
CA THR A 167 -4.16 12.13 -14.29
C THR A 167 -2.94 11.77 -13.44
N ILE A 168 -3.13 11.40 -12.17
CA ILE A 168 -2.03 11.15 -11.22
C ILE A 168 -1.29 9.85 -11.51
N GLN A 169 -1.97 8.84 -12.07
CA GLN A 169 -1.33 7.57 -12.43
C GLN A 169 -0.49 7.66 -13.70
N GLY A 170 -0.49 8.79 -14.42
CA GLY A 170 0.22 8.86 -15.70
C GLY A 170 -0.43 7.99 -16.78
N ALA A 171 -1.74 7.72 -16.66
CA ALA A 171 -2.52 7.05 -17.70
C ALA A 171 -2.99 8.07 -18.75
N THR A 172 -3.45 7.57 -19.89
CA THR A 172 -3.98 8.38 -21.00
C THR A 172 -5.48 8.16 -21.15
N LEU A 173 -6.22 9.21 -21.50
CA LEU A 173 -7.64 9.16 -21.83
C LEU A 173 -7.84 9.78 -23.21
N GLU A 174 -8.46 9.03 -24.10
CA GLU A 174 -8.90 9.45 -25.42
C GLU A 174 -10.43 9.33 -25.46
N ALA A 175 -11.14 10.47 -25.45
CA ALA A 175 -12.57 10.56 -25.69
C ALA A 175 -12.87 11.57 -26.80
N ASP A 176 -14.05 11.49 -27.42
CA ASP A 176 -14.40 12.35 -28.56
C ASP A 176 -14.42 13.84 -28.20
N ASP A 177 -14.78 14.16 -26.94
CA ASP A 177 -14.92 15.52 -26.42
C ASP A 177 -13.75 15.99 -25.56
N PHE A 178 -12.80 15.10 -25.21
CA PHE A 178 -11.72 15.41 -24.28
C PHE A 178 -10.59 14.38 -24.28
N THR A 179 -9.37 14.84 -24.02
CA THR A 179 -8.20 13.98 -23.89
C THR A 179 -7.39 14.31 -22.63
N ILE A 180 -6.76 13.29 -22.05
CA ILE A 180 -5.70 13.44 -21.04
C ILE A 180 -4.47 12.71 -21.57
N ASP A 181 -3.38 13.45 -21.74
CA ASP A 181 -2.08 12.95 -22.19
C ASP A 181 -0.96 13.68 -21.44
N ASP A 182 0.30 13.37 -21.76
CA ASP A 182 1.44 13.97 -21.06
C ASP A 182 1.62 15.47 -21.35
N ASP A 183 1.10 15.97 -22.47
CA ASP A 183 1.22 17.37 -22.87
C ASP A 183 0.25 18.26 -22.07
N ASN A 184 -0.96 17.77 -21.80
CA ASN A 184 -1.98 18.51 -21.06
C ASN A 184 -2.09 18.12 -19.58
N ARG A 185 -1.45 17.03 -19.13
CA ARG A 185 -1.57 16.46 -17.77
C ARG A 185 -1.47 17.48 -16.66
N LYS A 186 -0.48 18.38 -16.75
CA LYS A 186 -0.22 19.38 -15.71
C LYS A 186 -1.37 20.38 -15.58
N THR A 187 -1.95 20.80 -16.71
CA THR A 187 -3.11 21.69 -16.74
C THR A 187 -4.35 21.00 -16.21
N ILE A 188 -4.58 19.75 -16.61
CA ILE A 188 -5.71 18.96 -16.11
C ILE A 188 -5.59 18.69 -14.61
N PHE A 189 -4.39 18.37 -14.13
CA PHE A 189 -4.10 18.20 -12.71
C PHE A 189 -4.43 19.47 -11.92
N ALA A 190 -3.96 20.63 -12.38
CA ALA A 190 -4.23 21.92 -11.73
C ALA A 190 -5.72 22.26 -11.62
N LEU A 191 -6.55 21.74 -12.55
CA LEU A 191 -8.01 21.92 -12.53
C LEU A 191 -8.72 20.87 -11.67
N ILE A 192 -8.40 19.59 -11.88
CA ILE A 192 -9.14 18.45 -11.31
C ILE A 192 -8.71 18.14 -9.87
N HIS A 193 -7.43 18.27 -9.55
CA HIS A 193 -6.93 17.91 -8.22
C HIS A 193 -7.59 18.73 -7.11
N PRO A 194 -7.69 20.08 -7.17
CA PRO A 194 -8.40 20.84 -6.13
C PRO A 194 -9.89 20.49 -6.01
N LEU A 195 -10.55 20.11 -7.11
CA LEU A 195 -11.95 19.66 -7.09
C LEU A 195 -12.09 18.32 -6.36
N TYR A 196 -11.17 17.38 -6.63
CA TYR A 196 -11.10 16.10 -5.95
C TYR A 196 -10.83 16.27 -4.44
N GLU A 197 -9.83 17.07 -4.08
CA GLU A 197 -9.48 17.34 -2.67
C GLU A 197 -10.69 17.90 -1.90
N ASN A 198 -11.38 18.89 -2.47
CA ASN A 198 -12.56 19.48 -1.87
C ASN A 198 -13.69 18.46 -1.64
N GLU A 199 -13.91 17.56 -2.60
CA GLU A 199 -14.94 16.53 -2.49
C GLU A 199 -14.57 15.48 -1.42
N ILE A 200 -13.30 15.06 -1.34
CA ILE A 200 -12.79 14.20 -0.28
C ILE A 200 -12.95 14.86 1.09
N MET A 201 -12.63 16.14 1.22
CA MET A 201 -12.74 16.88 2.48
C MET A 201 -14.19 17.01 2.94
N LYS A 202 -15.12 17.31 2.02
CA LYS A 202 -16.57 17.31 2.32
C LYS A 202 -17.06 15.95 2.80
N ARG A 203 -16.62 14.87 2.15
CA ARG A 203 -16.96 13.48 2.53
C ARG A 203 -16.41 13.13 3.91
N LYS A 204 -15.14 13.44 4.19
CA LYS A 204 -14.52 13.24 5.53
C LYS A 204 -15.27 14.03 6.61
N ALA A 205 -15.64 15.29 6.35
CA ALA A 205 -16.42 16.11 7.29
C ALA A 205 -17.81 15.52 7.58
N THR A 206 -18.52 15.10 6.53
CA THR A 206 -19.84 14.47 6.64
C THR A 206 -19.76 13.15 7.41
N GLN A 207 -18.76 12.33 7.10
CA GLN A 207 -18.50 11.08 7.81
C GLN A 207 -18.23 11.34 9.31
N LYS A 208 -17.43 12.35 9.65
CA LYS A 208 -17.16 12.75 11.04
C LYS A 208 -18.44 13.16 11.79
N ILE A 209 -19.34 13.90 11.14
CA ILE A 209 -20.65 14.26 11.71
C ILE A 209 -21.49 13.00 11.97
N GLY A 210 -21.54 12.08 11.00
CA GLY A 210 -22.25 10.81 11.14
C GLY A 210 -21.71 9.94 12.28
N ILE A 211 -20.38 9.81 12.37
CA ILE A 211 -19.69 9.10 13.47
C ILE A 211 -20.05 9.74 14.81
N ASN A 212 -19.99 11.08 14.92
CA ASN A 212 -20.33 11.78 16.15
C ASN A 212 -21.80 11.57 16.56
N LYS A 213 -22.74 11.56 15.61
CA LYS A 213 -24.15 11.26 15.87
C LYS A 213 -24.33 9.84 16.37
N ALA A 214 -23.66 8.86 15.76
CA ALA A 214 -23.70 7.46 16.18
C ALA A 214 -23.01 7.21 17.53
N LYS A 215 -21.93 7.94 17.86
CA LYS A 215 -21.31 7.93 19.19
C LYS A 215 -22.27 8.47 20.25
N LYS A 216 -22.92 9.62 20.00
CA LYS A 216 -23.94 10.19 20.90
C LYS A 216 -25.13 9.26 21.10
N ALA A 217 -25.51 8.51 20.06
CA ALA A 217 -26.57 7.50 20.13
C ALA A 217 -26.14 6.15 20.75
N GLY A 218 -24.92 6.05 21.30
CA GLY A 218 -24.43 4.83 21.95
C GLY A 218 -24.17 3.64 21.03
N LYS A 219 -24.17 3.82 19.69
CA LYS A 219 -24.02 2.72 18.73
C LYS A 219 -22.60 2.16 18.63
N TYR A 220 -21.59 2.90 19.09
CA TYR A 220 -20.20 2.43 19.12
C TYR A 220 -19.92 1.68 20.42
N THR A 221 -20.10 0.36 20.40
CA THR A 221 -19.82 -0.54 21.55
C THR A 221 -18.40 -1.12 21.53
N GLY A 222 -17.52 -0.62 20.65
CA GLY A 222 -16.17 -1.15 20.44
C GLY A 222 -16.14 -2.48 19.68
N ARG A 223 -14.94 -3.09 19.60
CA ARG A 223 -14.77 -4.42 19.00
C ARG A 223 -15.58 -5.44 19.80
N LYS A 224 -16.46 -6.19 19.14
CA LYS A 224 -17.17 -7.31 19.78
C LYS A 224 -16.14 -8.24 20.42
N LYS A 225 -16.36 -8.57 21.70
CA LYS A 225 -15.50 -9.49 22.44
C LYS A 225 -15.45 -10.84 21.68
N ILE A 226 -14.27 -11.44 21.59
CA ILE A 226 -14.10 -12.82 21.04
C ILE A 226 -15.07 -13.73 21.81
N HIS A 227 -15.94 -14.47 21.13
CA HIS A 227 -16.84 -15.35 21.84
C HIS A 227 -16.01 -16.49 22.47
N VAL A 228 -16.11 -16.66 23.78
CA VAL A 228 -15.50 -17.79 24.49
C VAL A 228 -16.62 -18.44 25.29
N SER A 229 -16.82 -19.74 25.10
CA SER A 229 -17.80 -20.52 25.85
C SER A 229 -17.47 -20.45 27.34
N ILE A 230 -18.43 -20.00 28.17
CA ILE A 230 -18.23 -19.88 29.63
C ILE A 230 -17.97 -21.25 30.28
N PRO A 231 -18.71 -22.33 29.94
CA PRO A 231 -18.40 -23.68 30.44
C PRO A 231 -16.99 -24.15 30.09
N LEU A 232 -16.56 -23.95 28.84
CA LEU A 232 -15.22 -24.33 28.39
C LEU A 232 -14.13 -23.50 29.07
N LEU A 233 -14.36 -22.20 29.25
CA LEU A 233 -13.44 -21.31 29.96
C LEU A 233 -13.25 -21.77 31.42
N HIS A 234 -14.32 -22.18 32.09
CA HIS A 234 -14.24 -22.68 33.46
C HIS A 234 -13.43 -23.98 33.54
N GLU A 235 -13.70 -24.93 32.64
CA GLU A 235 -12.97 -26.20 32.58
C GLU A 235 -11.47 -25.99 32.33
N VAL A 236 -11.13 -25.14 31.35
CA VAL A 236 -9.73 -24.82 31.01
C VAL A 236 -9.03 -24.10 32.17
N ILE A 237 -9.71 -23.20 32.89
CA ILE A 237 -9.16 -22.56 34.10
C ILE A 237 -8.87 -23.60 35.18
N GLN A 238 -9.79 -24.52 35.46
CA GLN A 238 -9.59 -25.55 36.49
C GLN A 238 -8.43 -26.49 36.15
N ARG A 239 -8.40 -27.02 34.92
CA ARG A 239 -7.32 -27.90 34.44
C ARG A 239 -5.97 -27.20 34.51
N ARG A 240 -5.91 -25.91 34.14
CA ARG A 240 -4.70 -25.09 34.24
C ARG A 240 -4.28 -24.79 35.68
N ASP A 241 -5.22 -24.49 36.58
CA ASP A 241 -4.94 -24.24 38.00
C ASP A 241 -4.47 -25.53 38.71
N ARG A 242 -4.86 -26.72 38.24
CA ARG A 242 -4.32 -28.02 38.65
C ARG A 242 -2.97 -28.39 38.01
N GLY A 243 -2.45 -27.55 37.10
CA GLY A 243 -1.19 -27.79 36.40
C GLY A 243 -1.26 -28.80 35.25
N GLU A 244 -2.46 -29.20 34.81
CA GLU A 244 -2.69 -30.20 33.76
C GLU A 244 -2.58 -29.63 32.34
N LEU A 245 -2.52 -28.30 32.20
CA LEU A 245 -2.43 -27.58 30.93
C LEU A 245 -1.37 -26.49 31.00
N THR A 246 -0.55 -26.40 29.97
CA THR A 246 0.30 -25.23 29.74
C THR A 246 -0.53 -24.03 29.28
N LEU A 247 0.05 -22.83 29.37
CA LEU A 247 -0.62 -21.60 28.91
C LEU A 247 -0.94 -21.65 27.41
N GLU A 248 -0.09 -22.28 26.61
CA GLU A 248 -0.25 -22.37 25.16
C GLU A 248 -1.37 -23.36 24.77
N GLU A 249 -1.45 -24.51 25.45
CA GLU A 249 -2.53 -25.47 25.26
C GLU A 249 -3.89 -24.90 25.69
N ALA A 250 -3.94 -24.24 26.85
CA ALA A 250 -5.15 -23.56 27.33
C ALA A 250 -5.62 -22.44 26.38
N MET A 251 -4.68 -21.73 25.75
CA MET A 251 -4.97 -20.70 24.76
C MET A 251 -5.52 -21.29 23.46
N ASN A 252 -4.93 -22.39 22.98
CA ASN A 252 -5.40 -23.11 21.80
C ASN A 252 -6.79 -23.72 21.99
N GLU A 253 -7.06 -24.37 23.13
CA GLU A 253 -8.38 -24.95 23.43
C GLU A 253 -9.50 -23.88 23.45
N LEU A 254 -9.19 -22.65 23.83
CA LEU A 254 -10.14 -21.52 23.86
C LEU A 254 -10.19 -20.70 22.56
N GLY A 255 -9.36 -21.05 21.56
CA GLY A 255 -9.22 -20.26 20.32
C GLY A 255 -8.71 -18.83 20.56
N ILE A 256 -7.93 -18.62 21.63
CA ILE A 256 -7.38 -17.31 22.00
C ILE A 256 -5.91 -17.23 21.57
N GLN A 257 -5.62 -16.34 20.63
CA GLN A 257 -4.25 -16.20 20.10
C GLN A 257 -3.30 -15.38 20.98
N SER A 258 -3.81 -14.65 21.98
CA SER A 258 -2.98 -13.73 22.79
C SER A 258 -3.07 -14.01 24.28
N LYS A 259 -1.90 -14.10 24.93
CA LYS A 259 -1.76 -14.25 26.39
C LYS A 259 -2.55 -13.17 27.15
N SER A 260 -2.54 -11.93 26.66
CA SER A 260 -3.27 -10.81 27.28
C SER A 260 -4.80 -10.99 27.23
N THR A 261 -5.31 -11.58 26.14
CA THR A 261 -6.74 -11.88 26.01
C THR A 261 -7.15 -13.04 26.91
N PHE A 262 -6.30 -14.05 27.07
CA PHE A 262 -6.52 -15.15 27.99
C PHE A 262 -6.63 -14.65 29.44
N TYR A 263 -5.61 -13.95 29.94
CA TYR A 263 -5.63 -13.43 31.32
C TYR A 263 -6.77 -12.46 31.59
N ARG A 264 -7.11 -11.60 30.61
CA ARG A 264 -8.28 -10.73 30.72
C ARG A 264 -9.58 -11.53 30.88
N ARG A 265 -9.74 -12.66 30.18
CA ARG A 265 -10.93 -13.51 30.30
C ARG A 265 -10.99 -14.29 31.60
N VAL A 266 -9.85 -14.81 32.05
CA VAL A 266 -9.76 -15.45 33.36
C VAL A 266 -10.12 -14.46 34.46
N ARG A 267 -9.62 -13.21 34.38
CA ARG A 267 -9.96 -12.16 35.35
C ARG A 267 -11.45 -11.80 35.30
N GLU A 268 -12.02 -11.54 34.12
CA GLU A 268 -13.46 -11.27 33.95
C GLU A 268 -14.33 -12.42 34.47
N PHE A 269 -13.89 -13.67 34.30
CA PHE A 269 -14.58 -14.85 34.82
C PHE A 269 -14.52 -14.89 36.35
N LYS A 270 -13.34 -14.71 36.96
CA LYS A 270 -13.16 -14.70 38.42
C LYS A 270 -13.93 -13.53 39.07
N GLU A 271 -13.87 -12.33 38.50
CA GLU A 271 -14.63 -11.16 39.00
C GLU A 271 -16.14 -11.37 39.01
N LYS A 272 -16.70 -12.08 38.01
CA LYS A 272 -18.14 -12.39 37.97
C LYS A 272 -18.57 -13.48 38.94
N HIS A 273 -17.69 -14.43 39.27
CA HIS A 273 -17.99 -15.59 40.13
C HIS A 273 -17.38 -15.47 41.54
N SER A 274 -16.79 -14.31 41.89
CA SER A 274 -16.38 -13.95 43.26
C SER A 274 -17.35 -12.96 43.92
N MET A 275 -18.45 -12.61 43.24
CA MET A 275 -19.55 -11.80 43.78
C MET A 275 -20.86 -12.60 43.95
N GLU A 276 -20.78 -13.93 43.82
CA GLU A 276 -21.80 -14.91 44.24
C GLU A 276 -21.24 -15.70 45.43
#